data_AF-R6DR76-F1
#
_entry.id   AF-R6DR76-F1
#
_cell.length_a   1.000
_cell.length_b   1.000
_cell.length_c   1.000
_cell.angle_alpha   90.00
_cell.angle_beta   90.00
_cell.angle_gamma   90.00
#
_symmetry.space_group_name_H-M   'P 1'
#
loop_
_entity.id
_entity.type
_entity.pdbx_description
1 polymer ?
#
loop_
_entity_poly.entity_id
_entity_poly.type
_entity_poly.pdbx_seq_one_letter_code
_entity_poly.pdbx_strand_id
1 'polypeptide(L)'
;MVYSPIDNTIASAMAVASETFNNSKVPFYVSADSMVKDGGLATYGIDYTVLGKETAKMVAQALGGADVSTMAVVKMSDMNIYVNTKTADAIGVQIPQDILDKATVLE
;
A
#
# COMPACT_ATOMS: atom_id res chain seq x y z
N MET A 1 -9.03 -1.80 -16.18
CA MET A 1 -8.58 -1.83 -14.77
C MET A 1 -7.58 -2.95 -14.62
N VAL A 2 -6.45 -2.69 -13.97
CA VAL A 2 -5.42 -3.67 -13.62
C VAL A 2 -5.28 -3.70 -12.10
N TYR A 3 -4.97 -4.87 -11.56
CA TYR A 3 -4.73 -5.06 -10.12
C TYR A 3 -3.40 -5.78 -9.90
N SER A 4 -2.58 -5.26 -9.01
CA SER A 4 -1.40 -5.96 -8.49
C SER A 4 -1.67 -6.45 -7.07
N PRO A 5 -1.46 -7.75 -6.78
CA PRO A 5 -1.35 -8.23 -5.40
C PRO A 5 -0.07 -7.68 -4.75
N ILE A 6 0.22 -8.12 -3.52
CA ILE A 6 1.49 -7.87 -2.84
C ILE A 6 2.58 -8.69 -3.56
N ASP A 7 3.21 -8.07 -4.56
CA ASP A 7 4.20 -8.69 -5.44
C ASP A 7 5.45 -7.79 -5.55
N ASN A 8 6.59 -8.32 -5.14
CA ASN A 8 7.84 -7.56 -5.11
C ASN A 8 8.40 -7.28 -6.51
N THR A 9 8.10 -8.11 -7.51
CA THR A 9 8.50 -7.89 -8.90
C THR A 9 7.74 -6.71 -9.48
N ILE A 10 6.44 -6.60 -9.23
CA ILE A 10 5.65 -5.42 -9.64
C ILE A 10 6.05 -4.18 -8.85
N ALA A 11 6.22 -4.30 -7.53
CA ALA A 11 6.67 -3.19 -6.68
C ALA A 11 7.98 -2.58 -7.19
N SER A 12 8.94 -3.42 -7.57
CA SER A 12 10.24 -2.97 -8.11
C SER A 12 10.14 -2.33 -9.50
N ALA A 13 9.04 -2.55 -10.23
CA ALA A 13 8.78 -2.03 -11.57
C ALA A 13 7.70 -0.94 -11.59
N MET A 14 7.32 -0.39 -10.43
CA MET A 14 6.20 0.55 -10.31
C MET A 14 6.33 1.79 -11.18
N ALA A 15 7.53 2.33 -11.36
CA ALA A 15 7.75 3.49 -12.21
C ALA A 15 7.31 3.23 -13.67
N VAL A 16 7.74 2.10 -14.24
CA VAL A 16 7.38 1.72 -15.61
C VAL A 16 5.91 1.32 -15.70
N ALA A 17 5.41 0.57 -14.71
CA ALA A 17 4.01 0.12 -14.69
C ALA A 17 3.03 1.30 -14.58
N SER A 18 3.25 2.20 -13.62
CA SER A 18 2.41 3.38 -13.41
C SER A 18 2.42 4.30 -14.62
N GLU A 19 3.59 4.59 -15.20
CA GLU A 19 3.68 5.38 -16.43
C GLU A 19 2.87 4.75 -17.58
N THR A 20 3.05 3.44 -17.80
CA THR A 20 2.34 2.71 -18.86
C THR A 20 0.83 2.79 -18.70
N PHE A 21 0.32 2.54 -17.49
CA PHE A 21 -1.11 2.55 -17.21
C PHE A 21 -1.69 3.97 -17.19
N ASN A 22 -0.95 4.95 -16.68
CA ASN A 22 -1.38 6.34 -16.67
C ASN A 22 -1.49 6.90 -18.10
N ASN A 23 -0.49 6.65 -18.95
CA ASN A 23 -0.53 7.01 -20.37
C ASN A 23 -1.71 6.35 -21.11
N SER A 24 -2.06 5.12 -20.71
CA SER A 24 -3.19 4.38 -21.27
C SER A 24 -4.53 4.73 -20.61
N LYS A 25 -4.55 5.64 -19.63
CA LYS A 25 -5.71 5.98 -18.78
C LYS A 25 -6.40 4.76 -18.17
N VAL A 26 -5.61 3.76 -17.78
CA VAL A 26 -6.10 2.54 -17.15
C VAL A 26 -5.92 2.66 -15.63
N PRO A 27 -7.00 2.56 -14.83
CA PRO A 27 -6.90 2.47 -13.38
C PRO A 27 -6.05 1.27 -12.94
N PHE A 28 -4.97 1.54 -12.21
CA PHE A 28 -4.07 0.53 -11.65
C PHE A 28 -4.19 0.47 -10.12
N TYR A 29 -4.92 -0.53 -9.62
CA TYR A 29 -5.06 -0.77 -8.18
C TYR A 29 -3.91 -1.65 -7.68
N VAL A 30 -3.44 -1.36 -6.49
CA VAL A 30 -2.27 -2.04 -5.88
C VAL A 30 -2.63 -2.51 -4.47
N SER A 31 -1.74 -3.26 -3.83
CA SER A 31 -2.02 -3.88 -2.52
C SER A 31 -1.16 -3.34 -1.36
N ALA A 32 -0.41 -2.26 -1.59
CA ALA A 32 0.45 -1.63 -0.59
C ALA A 32 0.37 -0.11 -0.72
N ASP A 33 0.44 0.60 0.42
CA ASP A 33 0.41 2.06 0.47
C ASP A 33 1.62 2.66 -0.25
N SER A 34 2.79 2.02 -0.15
CA SER A 34 4.00 2.41 -0.89
C SER A 34 3.78 2.38 -2.40
N MET A 35 3.11 1.35 -2.92
CA MET A 35 2.80 1.26 -4.35
C MET A 35 1.79 2.33 -4.80
N VAL A 36 0.95 2.84 -3.90
CA VAL A 36 0.09 4.01 -4.20
C VAL A 36 0.93 5.28 -4.29
N LYS A 37 1.92 5.47 -3.41
CA LYS A 37 2.92 6.56 -3.50
C LYS A 37 3.70 6.48 -4.81
N ASP A 38 4.03 5.28 -5.26
CA ASP A 38 4.79 5.04 -6.49
C ASP A 38 3.94 5.12 -7.79
N GLY A 39 2.73 5.67 -7.72
CA GLY A 39 1.90 5.99 -8.88
C GLY A 39 0.72 5.07 -9.13
N GLY A 40 0.50 4.05 -8.28
CA GLY A 40 -0.77 3.31 -8.26
C GLY A 40 -1.96 4.21 -7.88
N LEU A 41 -3.16 3.86 -8.34
CA LEU A 41 -4.35 4.70 -8.12
C LEU A 41 -4.82 4.67 -6.66
N ALA A 42 -5.03 3.48 -6.11
CA ALA A 42 -5.58 3.33 -4.77
C ALA A 42 -5.36 1.91 -4.22
N THR A 43 -5.50 1.77 -2.90
CA THR A 43 -5.56 0.50 -2.20
C THR A 43 -6.45 0.58 -0.96
N TYR A 44 -6.89 -0.60 -0.47
CA TYR A 44 -7.36 -0.78 0.89
C TYR A 44 -6.38 -1.74 1.57
N GLY A 45 -5.51 -1.20 2.41
CA GLY A 45 -4.28 -1.88 2.83
C GLY A 45 -3.85 -1.48 4.23
N ILE A 46 -2.82 -2.17 4.70
CA ILE A 46 -2.15 -1.85 5.96
C ILE A 46 -1.19 -0.67 5.77
N ASP A 47 -0.87 0.02 6.86
CA ASP A 47 0.27 0.93 6.89
C ASP A 47 1.56 0.11 7.12
N TYR A 48 2.45 0.09 6.14
CA TYR A 48 3.73 -0.63 6.25
C TYR A 48 4.67 -0.06 7.31
N THR A 49 4.53 1.21 7.68
CA THR A 49 5.25 1.82 8.81
C THR A 49 4.78 1.23 10.13
N VAL A 50 3.47 1.01 10.29
CA VAL A 50 2.90 0.39 11.50
C VAL A 50 3.30 -1.09 11.57
N LEU A 51 3.26 -1.81 10.44
CA LEU A 51 3.78 -3.17 10.36
C LEU A 51 5.26 -3.26 10.79
N GLY A 52 6.08 -2.32 10.32
CA GLY A 52 7.49 -2.22 10.72
C GLY A 52 7.67 -1.99 12.22
N LYS A 53 6.83 -1.15 12.85
CA LYS A 53 6.84 -0.94 14.31
C LYS A 53 6.46 -2.20 15.08
N GLU A 54 5.45 -2.95 14.65
CA GLU A 54 5.09 -4.23 15.28
C GLU A 54 6.22 -5.24 15.14
N THR A 55 6.85 -5.30 13.97
CA THR A 55 8.04 -6.16 13.74
C THR A 55 9.18 -5.78 14.69
N ALA A 56 9.46 -4.48 14.88
CA ALA A 56 10.50 -4.00 15.78
C ALA A 56 10.24 -4.40 17.25
N LYS A 57 8.99 -4.43 17.70
CA LYS A 57 8.63 -4.92 19.04
C LYS A 57 8.95 -6.41 19.21
N MET A 58 8.65 -7.23 18.20
CA MET A 58 8.98 -8.66 18.22
C MET A 58 10.50 -8.87 18.26
N VAL A 59 11.26 -8.08 17.48
CA VAL A 59 12.73 -8.10 17.53
C VAL A 59 13.25 -7.74 18.93
N ALA A 60 12.69 -6.71 19.57
CA ALA A 60 13.09 -6.33 20.93
C ALA A 60 12.84 -7.46 21.95
N GLN A 61 11.71 -8.18 21.84
CA GLN A 61 11.42 -9.35 22.68
C GLN A 61 12.42 -10.49 22.45
N ALA A 62 12.75 -10.79 21.19
CA ALA A 62 13.73 -11.80 20.84
C ALA A 62 15.13 -11.46 21.39
N LEU A 63 15.57 -10.20 21.23
CA LEU A 63 16.83 -9.71 21.81
C LEU A 63 16.83 -9.72 23.35
N GLY A 64 15.64 -9.63 23.97
CA GLY A 64 15.43 -9.79 25.40
C GLY A 64 15.39 -11.25 25.89
N GLY A 65 15.57 -12.24 25.00
CA GLY A 65 15.64 -13.66 25.35
C GLY A 65 14.33 -14.44 25.17
N ALA A 66 13.30 -13.87 24.52
CA ALA A 66 12.09 -14.63 24.19
C ALA A 66 12.37 -15.76 23.18
N ASP A 67 11.72 -16.91 23.35
CA ASP A 67 11.83 -18.04 22.42
C ASP A 67 11.01 -17.79 21.14
N VAL A 68 11.71 -17.52 20.05
CA VAL A 68 11.13 -17.25 18.73
C VAL A 68 10.30 -18.43 18.21
N SER A 69 10.62 -19.68 18.58
CA SER A 69 9.91 -20.86 18.10
C SER A 69 8.46 -20.96 18.61
N THR A 70 8.16 -20.26 19.71
CA THR A 70 6.82 -20.20 20.33
C THR A 70 6.14 -18.84 20.17
N MET A 71 6.85 -17.85 19.61
CA MET A 71 6.31 -16.51 19.41
C MET A 71 5.20 -16.53 18.35
N ALA A 72 4.02 -16.04 18.72
CA ALA A 72 2.89 -16.01 17.80
C ALA A 72 3.12 -15.02 16.65
N VAL A 73 2.71 -15.41 15.44
CA VAL A 73 2.71 -14.53 14.27
C VAL A 73 1.65 -13.45 14.45
N VAL A 74 2.07 -12.19 14.38
CA VAL A 74 1.16 -11.04 14.44
C VAL A 74 0.51 -10.82 13.07
N LYS A 75 -0.81 -10.64 13.06
CA LYS A 75 -1.57 -10.25 11.88
C LYS A 75 -2.06 -8.82 12.05
N MET A 76 -1.85 -8.00 11.02
CA MET A 76 -2.40 -6.66 10.96
C MET A 76 -3.91 -6.72 10.74
N SER A 77 -4.66 -5.85 11.41
CA SER A 77 -6.12 -5.72 11.26
C SER A 77 -6.55 -4.29 10.95
N ASP A 78 -5.71 -3.30 11.26
CA ASP A 78 -5.93 -1.91 10.91
C ASP A 78 -5.65 -1.69 9.42
N MET A 79 -6.73 -1.48 8.68
CA MET A 79 -6.73 -1.27 7.23
C MET A 79 -7.24 0.14 6.93
N ASN A 80 -6.60 0.83 6.00
CA ASN A 80 -6.98 2.16 5.57
C ASN A 80 -7.20 2.21 4.05
N ILE A 81 -8.01 3.15 3.62
CA ILE A 81 -8.14 3.51 2.20
C ILE A 81 -6.99 4.48 1.89
N TYR A 82 -6.22 4.18 0.86
CA TYR A 82 -5.18 5.06 0.34
C TYR A 82 -5.48 5.39 -1.10
N VAL A 83 -5.33 6.66 -1.47
CA VAL A 83 -5.62 7.14 -2.83
C VAL A 83 -4.51 8.05 -3.31
N ASN A 84 -4.21 8.00 -4.61
CA ASN A 84 -3.32 8.93 -5.29
C ASN A 84 -4.13 9.87 -6.17
N THR A 85 -4.31 11.11 -5.71
CA THR A 85 -5.09 12.14 -6.42
C THR A 85 -4.40 12.59 -7.70
N LYS A 86 -3.06 12.66 -7.73
CA LYS A 86 -2.31 12.97 -8.96
C LYS A 86 -2.52 11.91 -10.03
N THR A 87 -2.46 10.63 -9.65
CA THR A 87 -2.76 9.53 -10.57
C THR A 87 -4.20 9.60 -11.05
N ALA A 88 -5.16 9.85 -10.15
CA ALA A 88 -6.57 9.98 -10.51
C ALA A 88 -6.80 11.10 -11.54
N ASP A 89 -6.19 12.27 -11.33
CA ASP A 89 -6.25 13.40 -12.26
C ASP A 89 -5.62 13.05 -13.62
N ALA A 90 -4.44 12.41 -13.63
CA ALA A 90 -3.74 12.02 -14.85
C ALA A 90 -4.57 11.08 -15.74
N ILE A 91 -5.33 10.17 -15.12
CA ILE A 91 -6.17 9.20 -15.84
C ILE A 91 -7.62 9.68 -16.02
N GLY A 92 -8.00 10.83 -15.46
CA GLY A 92 -9.36 11.39 -15.54
C GLY A 92 -10.39 10.65 -14.70
N VAL A 93 -9.99 10.08 -13.57
CA VAL A 93 -10.88 9.45 -12.59
C VAL A 93 -11.26 10.45 -11.51
N GLN A 94 -12.56 10.63 -11.28
CA GLN A 94 -13.07 11.38 -10.13
C GLN A 94 -13.22 10.45 -8.93
N ILE A 95 -12.59 10.81 -7.81
CA ILE A 95 -12.76 10.09 -6.55
C ILE A 95 -13.97 10.67 -5.81
N PRO A 96 -14.98 9.85 -5.45
CA PRO A 96 -16.13 10.33 -4.67
C PRO A 96 -15.72 10.95 -3.32
N GLN A 97 -16.42 12.00 -2.91
CA GLN A 97 -16.10 12.73 -1.68
C GLN A 97 -16.18 11.84 -0.42
N ASP A 98 -17.16 10.93 -0.36
CA ASP A 98 -17.34 10.00 0.75
C ASP A 98 -16.20 8.97 0.90
N ILE A 99 -15.43 8.76 -0.18
CA ILE A 99 -14.18 8.00 -0.17
C ILE A 99 -13.03 8.88 0.28
N LEU A 100 -12.90 10.09 -0.27
CA LEU A 100 -11.86 11.05 0.13
C LEU A 100 -11.90 11.37 1.63
N ASP A 101 -13.09 11.52 2.20
CA ASP A 101 -13.29 11.80 3.63
C ASP A 101 -12.76 10.67 4.55
N LYS A 102 -12.61 9.46 4.01
CA LYS A 102 -12.12 8.28 4.73
C LYS A 102 -10.71 7.86 4.31
N ALA A 103 -10.17 8.48 3.27
CA ALA A 103 -8.91 8.07 2.65
C ALA A 103 -7.74 8.88 3.19
N THR A 104 -6.59 8.22 3.27
CA THR A 104 -5.29 8.88 3.34
C THR A 104 -4.84 9.19 1.92
N VAL A 105 -4.67 10.48 1.60
CA VAL A 105 -4.18 10.92 0.30
C VAL A 105 -2.65 10.80 0.27
N LEU A 106 -2.15 10.16 -0.79
CA LEU A 106 -0.73 9.93 -1.06
C LEU A 106 -0.39 10.53 -2.43
N GLU A 107 0.82 11.04 -2.60
CA GLU A 107 1.19 11.95 -3.69
C GLU A 107 2.60 11.73 -4.21
#